data_AF-A0A7C6HN07-F1
#
_entry.id   AF-A0A7C6HN07-F1
#
_cell.length_a   1.000
_cell.length_b   1.000
_cell.length_c   1.000
_cell.angle_alpha   90.00
_cell.angle_beta   90.00
_cell.angle_gamma   90.00
#
_symmetry.space_group_name_H-M   'P 1'
#
loop_
_entity.id
_entity.type
_entity.pdbx_description
1 polymer ?
#
loop_
_entity_poly.entity_id
_entity_poly.type
_entity_poly.pdbx_seq_one_letter_code
_entity_poly.pdbx_strand_id
1 'polypeptide(L)'
;MTWRSQESGESERASTSKQAKAAESKQEEVVESKQAEAVESKQAEAAESKQAEAAKQISWLAGLDPYVALARYTVETYVRSGSGPLLSAEELAALPPEMSKEKAGTFVSLHSKGNLRGCIGTIQPYAENIAEEIIDNAISASTKDFRFYPVKEIELDSLEYSVDVLTTPERIDSINELDPKRYGVIVSRGSRRGLLLPDLEGVDTAKIQVDIARQKAGISPDEKLTLERFQVIRHR
;
A
#
# COMPACT_ATOMS: atom_id res chain seq x y z
N MET A 1 -8.48 -44.68 -72.25
CA MET A 1 -9.23 -44.26 -71.06
C MET A 1 -8.97 -45.26 -69.95
N THR A 2 -7.98 -45.02 -69.07
CA THR A 2 -7.90 -45.67 -67.74
C THR A 2 -6.80 -45.02 -66.90
N TRP A 3 -7.24 -44.47 -65.76
CA TRP A 3 -6.56 -44.40 -64.45
C TRP A 3 -5.17 -43.73 -64.32
N ARG A 4 -5.14 -42.65 -63.53
CA ARG A 4 -4.61 -42.72 -62.14
C ARG A 4 -5.07 -41.53 -61.30
N SER A 5 -6.01 -41.80 -60.39
CA SER A 5 -6.17 -41.09 -59.13
C SER A 5 -4.96 -41.38 -58.25
N GLN A 6 -4.19 -40.38 -57.86
CA GLN A 6 -3.28 -40.43 -56.71
C GLN A 6 -2.72 -39.03 -56.44
N GLU A 7 -3.54 -38.11 -55.90
CA GLU A 7 -3.00 -36.85 -55.36
C GLU A 7 -3.92 -36.16 -54.34
N SER A 8 -5.08 -36.74 -54.01
CA SER A 8 -6.00 -36.19 -53.01
C SER A 8 -5.66 -36.56 -51.56
N GLY A 9 -4.58 -37.31 -51.31
CA GLY A 9 -4.21 -37.79 -49.96
C GLY A 9 -3.13 -36.97 -49.23
N GLU A 10 -2.34 -36.16 -49.94
CA GLU A 10 -1.23 -35.40 -49.32
C GLU A 10 -1.64 -33.99 -48.86
N SER A 11 -2.63 -33.38 -49.53
CA SER A 11 -3.13 -32.04 -49.21
C SER A 11 -3.92 -32.00 -47.88
N GLU A 12 -4.76 -33.01 -47.61
CA GLU A 12 -5.52 -33.08 -46.36
C GLU A 12 -4.65 -33.41 -45.15
N ARG A 13 -3.59 -34.23 -45.31
CA ARG A 13 -2.62 -34.55 -44.24
C ARG A 13 -1.74 -33.36 -43.87
N ALA A 14 -1.38 -32.51 -44.83
CA ALA A 14 -0.58 -31.31 -44.58
C ALA A 14 -1.38 -30.22 -43.83
N SER A 15 -2.69 -30.13 -44.07
CA SER A 15 -3.58 -29.17 -43.39
C SER A 15 -3.91 -29.58 -41.95
N THR A 16 -4.19 -30.87 -41.72
CA THR A 16 -4.40 -31.41 -40.36
C THR A 16 -3.13 -31.38 -39.50
N SER A 17 -1.95 -31.60 -40.11
CA SER A 17 -0.64 -31.49 -39.43
C SER A 17 -0.33 -30.07 -38.94
N LYS A 18 -0.68 -29.03 -39.72
CA LYS A 18 -0.49 -27.63 -39.32
C LYS A 18 -1.43 -27.18 -38.20
N GLN A 19 -2.68 -27.64 -38.21
CA GLN A 19 -3.64 -27.33 -37.14
C GLN A 19 -3.33 -28.08 -35.83
N ALA A 20 -2.84 -29.32 -35.91
CA ALA A 20 -2.41 -30.08 -34.73
C ALA A 20 -1.19 -29.42 -34.04
N LYS A 21 -0.17 -29.02 -34.80
CA LYS A 21 1.02 -28.35 -34.25
C LYS A 21 0.72 -27.02 -33.57
N ALA A 22 -0.22 -26.23 -34.11
CA ALA A 22 -0.61 -24.96 -33.51
C ALA A 22 -1.47 -25.13 -32.24
N ALA A 23 -2.16 -26.26 -32.08
CA ALA A 23 -2.90 -26.61 -30.87
C ALA A 23 -1.96 -27.13 -29.77
N GLU A 24 -0.95 -27.94 -30.12
CA GLU A 24 0.11 -28.38 -29.20
C GLU A 24 0.94 -27.20 -28.69
N SER A 25 1.37 -26.28 -29.56
CA SER A 25 2.15 -25.11 -29.14
C SER A 25 1.37 -24.18 -28.19
N LYS A 26 0.06 -24.02 -28.41
CA LYS A 26 -0.82 -23.27 -27.49
C LYS A 26 -1.09 -24.01 -26.19
N GLN A 27 -1.08 -25.35 -26.19
CA GLN A 27 -1.21 -26.13 -24.97
C GLN A 27 0.08 -26.08 -24.13
N GLU A 28 1.25 -26.14 -24.76
CA GLU A 28 2.55 -26.02 -24.07
C GLU A 28 2.71 -24.64 -23.41
N GLU A 29 2.36 -23.55 -24.10
CA GLU A 29 2.45 -22.18 -23.57
C GLU A 29 1.50 -21.94 -22.36
N VAL A 30 0.32 -22.58 -22.38
CA VAL A 30 -0.64 -22.55 -21.26
C VAL A 30 -0.18 -23.41 -20.07
N VAL A 31 0.57 -24.48 -20.32
CA VAL A 31 1.14 -25.33 -19.25
C VAL A 31 2.34 -24.63 -18.60
N GLU A 32 3.19 -23.98 -19.38
CA GLU A 32 4.39 -23.27 -18.90
C GLU A 32 4.02 -22.03 -18.06
N SER A 33 3.01 -21.26 -18.48
CA SER A 33 2.44 -20.14 -17.70
C SER A 33 1.83 -20.59 -16.37
N LYS A 34 1.05 -21.69 -16.36
CA LYS A 34 0.51 -22.27 -15.12
C LYS A 34 1.58 -22.86 -14.20
N GLN A 35 2.65 -23.41 -14.76
CA GLN A 35 3.80 -23.88 -13.98
C GLN A 35 4.57 -22.71 -13.36
N ALA A 36 4.76 -21.61 -14.09
CA ALA A 36 5.38 -20.40 -13.57
C ALA A 36 4.57 -19.80 -12.40
N GLU A 37 3.25 -19.63 -12.54
CA GLU A 37 2.36 -19.16 -11.47
C GLU A 37 2.39 -20.08 -10.24
N ALA A 38 2.44 -21.40 -10.44
CA ALA A 38 2.51 -22.38 -9.36
C ALA A 38 3.87 -22.40 -8.64
N VAL A 39 4.95 -22.05 -9.32
CA VAL A 39 6.29 -21.90 -8.72
C VAL A 39 6.39 -20.60 -7.95
N GLU A 40 5.84 -19.50 -8.50
CA GLU A 40 5.82 -18.18 -7.86
C GLU A 40 4.98 -18.19 -6.57
N SER A 41 3.79 -18.79 -6.60
CA SER A 41 2.93 -18.96 -5.42
C SER A 41 3.60 -19.80 -4.32
N LYS A 42 4.25 -20.93 -4.68
CA LYS A 42 5.01 -21.74 -3.70
C LYS A 42 6.23 -21.00 -3.13
N GLN A 43 6.89 -20.19 -3.94
CA GLN A 43 8.02 -19.36 -3.48
C GLN A 43 7.55 -18.23 -2.56
N ALA A 44 6.41 -17.62 -2.84
CA ALA A 44 5.78 -16.61 -1.98
C ALA A 44 5.39 -17.22 -0.61
N GLU A 45 4.71 -18.38 -0.60
CA GLU A 45 4.34 -19.08 0.65
C GLU A 45 5.58 -19.47 1.49
N ALA A 46 6.65 -19.94 0.84
CA ALA A 46 7.90 -20.28 1.53
C ALA A 46 8.63 -19.03 2.07
N ALA A 47 8.57 -17.90 1.35
CA ALA A 47 9.12 -16.63 1.79
C ALA A 47 8.35 -16.06 2.98
N GLU A 48 7.02 -16.07 2.93
CA GLU A 48 6.14 -15.64 4.03
C GLU A 48 6.38 -16.49 5.29
N SER A 49 6.50 -17.82 5.14
CA SER A 49 6.77 -18.72 6.27
C SER A 49 8.12 -18.45 6.94
N LYS A 50 9.17 -18.22 6.12
CA LYS A 50 10.51 -17.87 6.62
C LYS A 50 10.54 -16.49 7.27
N GLN A 51 9.79 -15.52 6.74
CA GLN A 51 9.64 -14.19 7.33
C GLN A 51 8.91 -14.24 8.67
N ALA A 52 7.82 -15.02 8.76
CA ALA A 52 7.09 -15.21 10.01
C ALA A 52 7.96 -15.88 11.09
N GLU A 53 8.88 -16.77 10.71
CA GLU A 53 9.81 -17.40 11.65
C GLU A 53 10.94 -16.44 12.10
N ALA A 54 11.48 -15.62 11.19
CA ALA A 54 12.43 -14.55 11.53
C ALA A 54 11.79 -13.48 12.43
N ALA A 55 10.54 -13.10 12.16
CA ALA A 55 9.77 -12.14 12.95
C ALA A 55 9.58 -12.58 14.41
N LYS A 56 9.47 -13.89 14.67
CA LYS A 56 9.38 -14.44 16.05
C LYS A 56 10.65 -14.23 16.87
N GLN A 57 11.79 -14.00 16.22
CA GLN A 57 13.06 -13.73 16.90
C GLN A 57 13.24 -12.23 17.20
N ILE A 58 12.44 -11.37 16.58
CA ILE A 58 12.49 -9.92 16.78
C ILE A 58 11.51 -9.54 17.89
N SER A 59 12.07 -9.14 19.04
CA SER A 59 11.29 -8.92 20.27
C SER A 59 10.17 -7.90 20.10
N TRP A 60 10.40 -6.82 19.34
CA TRP A 60 9.41 -5.76 19.14
C TRP A 60 8.32 -6.09 18.12
N LEU A 61 8.49 -7.16 17.34
CA LEU A 61 7.54 -7.60 16.30
C LEU A 61 6.58 -8.69 16.80
N ALA A 62 6.91 -9.33 17.93
CA ALA A 62 6.23 -10.53 18.40
C ALA A 62 4.72 -10.31 18.69
N GLY A 63 3.87 -10.94 17.86
CA GLY A 63 2.42 -11.02 18.08
C GLY A 63 1.63 -9.75 17.71
N LEU A 64 2.25 -8.79 17.04
CA LEU A 64 1.63 -7.55 16.59
C LEU A 64 1.59 -7.49 15.05
N ASP A 65 0.68 -6.69 14.50
CA ASP A 65 0.74 -6.31 13.09
C ASP A 65 2.08 -5.60 12.81
N PRO A 66 2.85 -5.99 11.77
CA PRO A 66 4.18 -5.44 11.52
C PRO A 66 4.26 -3.92 11.37
N TYR A 67 3.23 -3.30 10.79
CA TYR A 67 3.18 -1.85 10.58
C TYR A 67 3.00 -1.13 11.92
N VAL A 68 2.08 -1.64 12.75
CA VAL A 68 1.80 -1.12 14.09
C VAL A 68 2.99 -1.35 15.02
N ALA A 69 3.60 -2.54 14.95
CA ALA A 69 4.77 -2.91 15.72
C ALA A 69 5.94 -1.96 15.46
N LEU A 70 6.23 -1.67 14.19
CA LEU A 70 7.29 -0.75 13.80
C LEU A 70 7.01 0.69 14.27
N ALA A 71 5.77 1.17 14.11
CA ALA A 71 5.37 2.49 14.59
C ALA A 71 5.53 2.61 16.12
N ARG A 72 5.08 1.60 16.87
CA ARG A 72 5.23 1.53 18.33
C ARG A 72 6.70 1.51 18.74
N TYR A 73 7.46 0.58 18.20
CA TYR A 73 8.90 0.44 18.48
C TYR A 73 9.64 1.75 18.22
N THR A 74 9.31 2.43 17.13
CA THR A 74 9.90 3.72 16.77
C THR A 74 9.59 4.80 17.79
N VAL A 75 8.31 5.03 18.13
CA VAL A 75 7.92 6.06 19.09
C VAL A 75 8.56 5.80 20.45
N GLU A 76 8.48 4.56 20.93
CA GLU A 76 9.04 4.18 22.22
C GLU A 76 10.55 4.36 22.28
N THR A 77 11.27 3.96 21.22
CA THR A 77 12.73 4.12 21.12
C THR A 77 13.11 5.60 21.08
N TYR A 78 12.40 6.40 20.26
CA TYR A 78 12.67 7.82 20.12
C TYR A 78 12.40 8.58 21.43
N VAL A 79 11.30 8.30 22.12
CA VAL A 79 10.95 8.97 23.37
C VAL A 79 11.95 8.64 24.49
N ARG A 80 12.48 7.41 24.55
CA ARG A 80 13.45 7.00 25.58
C ARG A 80 14.88 7.45 25.29
N SER A 81 15.29 7.46 24.01
CA SER A 81 16.70 7.67 23.63
C SER A 81 16.97 9.01 22.92
N GLY A 82 15.94 9.67 22.40
CA GLY A 82 16.03 10.85 21.55
C GLY A 82 16.42 10.54 20.09
N SER A 83 16.56 9.28 19.70
CA SER A 83 16.91 8.85 18.34
C SER A 83 15.99 7.73 17.85
N GLY A 84 15.65 7.74 16.56
CA GLY A 84 14.85 6.69 15.94
C GLY A 84 15.65 5.39 15.82
N PRO A 85 14.97 4.23 15.72
CA PRO A 85 15.65 2.97 15.49
C PRO A 85 16.29 2.96 14.09
N LEU A 86 17.45 2.32 13.98
CA LEU A 86 18.05 1.92 12.71
C LEU A 86 17.83 0.41 12.58
N LEU A 87 17.03 0.00 11.60
CA LEU A 87 16.74 -1.42 11.39
C LEU A 87 17.97 -2.12 10.81
N SER A 88 18.33 -3.28 11.38
CA SER A 88 19.33 -4.15 10.79
C SER A 88 18.81 -4.77 9.48
N ALA A 89 19.72 -5.35 8.67
CA ALA A 89 19.32 -6.05 7.45
C ALA A 89 18.38 -7.24 7.76
N GLU A 90 18.61 -7.92 8.89
CA GLU A 90 17.78 -9.01 9.38
C GLU A 90 16.40 -8.52 9.81
N GLU A 91 16.33 -7.38 10.51
CA GLU A 91 15.06 -6.78 10.94
C GLU A 91 14.21 -6.34 9.74
N LEU A 92 14.84 -5.68 8.76
CA LEU A 92 14.15 -5.24 7.55
C LEU A 92 13.67 -6.44 6.71
N ALA A 93 14.46 -7.52 6.63
CA ALA A 93 14.10 -8.72 5.90
C ALA A 93 12.94 -9.52 6.54
N ALA A 94 12.74 -9.37 7.86
CA ALA A 94 11.66 -10.01 8.59
C ALA A 94 10.30 -9.28 8.45
N LEU A 95 10.30 -8.03 7.98
CA LEU A 95 9.08 -7.30 7.67
C LEU A 95 8.43 -7.83 6.37
N PRO A 96 7.12 -7.61 6.19
CA PRO A 96 6.43 -7.86 4.92
C PRO A 96 7.21 -7.28 3.73
N PRO A 97 7.29 -7.99 2.58
CA PRO A 97 8.03 -7.53 1.41
C PRO A 97 7.62 -6.14 0.94
N GLU A 98 6.34 -5.80 1.04
CA GLU A 98 5.79 -4.50 0.67
C GLU A 98 6.40 -3.39 1.54
N MET A 99 6.56 -3.64 2.85
CA MET A 99 7.16 -2.68 3.78
C MET A 99 8.61 -2.34 3.44
N SER A 100 9.37 -3.32 2.96
CA SER A 100 10.82 -3.20 2.72
C SER A 100 11.19 -2.82 1.28
N LYS A 101 10.28 -3.04 0.31
CA LYS A 101 10.58 -2.86 -1.13
C LYS A 101 9.75 -1.78 -1.80
N GLU A 102 8.53 -1.52 -1.32
CA GLU A 102 7.63 -0.58 -1.96
C GLU A 102 7.67 0.79 -1.29
N LYS A 103 7.27 1.81 -2.06
CA LYS A 103 7.13 3.19 -1.59
C LYS A 103 5.65 3.55 -1.55
N ALA A 104 5.18 4.00 -0.39
CA ALA A 104 3.82 4.52 -0.24
C ALA A 104 3.79 5.62 0.81
N GLY A 105 2.87 6.59 0.64
CA GLY A 105 2.60 7.56 1.70
C GLY A 105 1.97 6.85 2.88
N THR A 106 2.36 7.23 4.10
CA THR A 106 1.82 6.62 5.33
C THR A 106 1.36 7.68 6.31
N PHE A 107 0.36 7.36 7.12
CA PHE A 107 -0.06 8.17 8.26
C PHE A 107 0.02 7.34 9.53
N VAL A 108 0.81 7.80 10.48
CA VAL A 108 0.89 7.21 11.81
C VAL A 108 0.04 8.03 12.75
N SER A 109 -0.92 7.37 13.40
CA SER A 109 -1.79 7.99 14.40
C SER A 109 -1.60 7.33 15.76
N LEU A 110 -1.46 8.16 16.77
CA LEU A 110 -1.36 7.80 18.18
C LEU A 110 -2.67 8.17 18.85
N HIS A 111 -3.22 7.26 19.64
CA HIS A 111 -4.40 7.51 20.45
C HIS A 111 -4.09 7.21 21.91
N SER A 112 -4.76 7.90 22.84
CA SER A 112 -4.73 7.60 24.26
C SER A 112 -6.16 7.56 24.78
N LYS A 113 -6.58 6.40 25.29
CA LYS A 113 -7.95 6.16 25.78
C LYS A 113 -9.00 6.52 24.72
N GLY A 114 -8.77 6.10 23.48
CA GLY A 114 -9.63 6.39 22.33
C GLY A 114 -9.57 7.82 21.77
N ASN A 115 -8.80 8.73 22.37
CA ASN A 115 -8.67 10.11 21.87
C ASN A 115 -7.38 10.29 21.06
N LEU A 116 -7.44 11.07 19.98
CA LEU A 116 -6.27 11.38 19.17
C LEU A 116 -5.20 12.11 20.01
N ARG A 117 -3.96 11.59 19.98
CA ARG A 117 -2.80 12.09 20.73
C ARG A 117 -1.67 12.61 19.83
N GLY A 118 -1.70 12.25 18.55
CA GLY A 118 -0.82 12.74 17.50
C GLY A 118 -1.13 12.05 16.19
N CYS A 119 -1.04 12.75 15.06
CA CYS A 119 -1.17 12.15 13.74
C CYS A 119 -0.38 12.95 12.72
N ILE A 120 0.59 12.29 12.09
CA ILE A 120 1.40 12.84 11.01
C ILE A 120 1.55 11.77 9.93
N GLY A 121 1.60 12.24 8.68
CA GLY A 121 1.83 11.39 7.54
C GLY A 121 2.16 12.17 6.29
N THR A 122 2.48 11.42 5.24
CA THR A 122 2.79 11.94 3.92
C THR A 122 1.86 11.38 2.87
N ILE A 123 1.58 12.21 1.87
CA ILE A 123 0.73 11.85 0.74
C ILE A 123 1.56 11.11 -0.31
N GLN A 124 2.71 11.69 -0.63
CA GLN A 124 3.65 11.14 -1.58
C GLN A 124 4.84 10.61 -0.77
N PRO A 125 5.23 9.35 -0.97
CA PRO A 125 6.38 8.80 -0.26
C PRO A 125 7.62 9.62 -0.60
N TYR A 126 8.46 9.85 0.40
CA TYR A 126 9.77 10.45 0.22
C TYR A 126 10.91 9.55 0.70
N ALA A 127 10.60 8.55 1.54
CA ALA A 127 11.57 7.56 1.97
C ALA A 127 11.83 6.47 0.90
N GLU A 128 12.84 5.64 1.14
CA GLU A 128 13.20 4.57 0.20
C GLU A 128 12.23 3.39 0.24
N ASN A 129 11.50 3.22 1.35
CA ASN A 129 10.50 2.18 1.52
C ASN A 129 9.46 2.60 2.57
N ILE A 130 8.36 1.85 2.65
CA ILE A 130 7.28 2.08 3.61
C ILE A 130 7.77 1.99 5.07
N ALA A 131 8.72 1.10 5.38
CA ALA A 131 9.23 0.96 6.74
C ALA A 131 9.92 2.25 7.23
N GLU A 132 10.80 2.83 6.41
CA GLU A 132 11.44 4.11 6.69
C GLU A 132 10.42 5.26 6.77
N GLU A 133 9.43 5.27 5.87
CA GLU A 133 8.35 6.26 5.88
C GLU A 133 7.54 6.19 7.20
N ILE A 134 7.26 4.98 7.71
CA ILE A 134 6.59 4.77 9.00
C ILE A 134 7.47 5.28 10.15
N ILE A 135 8.78 5.00 10.13
CA ILE A 135 9.70 5.44 11.18
C ILE A 135 9.65 6.98 11.29
N ASP A 136 9.83 7.68 10.18
CA ASP A 136 9.85 9.14 10.18
C ASP A 136 8.51 9.75 10.59
N ASN A 137 7.41 9.19 10.08
CA ASN A 137 6.06 9.66 10.42
C ASN A 137 5.68 9.35 11.87
N ALA A 138 6.15 8.23 12.43
CA ALA A 138 5.94 7.87 13.84
C ALA A 138 6.68 8.83 14.78
N ILE A 139 7.95 9.15 14.48
CA ILE A 139 8.71 10.18 15.22
C ILE A 139 7.97 11.52 15.14
N SER A 140 7.54 11.92 13.95
CA SER A 140 6.86 13.20 13.75
C SER A 140 5.49 13.23 14.43
N ALA A 141 4.72 12.15 14.42
CA ALA A 141 3.43 12.04 15.11
C ALA A 141 3.58 12.17 16.63
N SER A 142 4.68 11.67 17.20
CA SER A 142 4.95 11.75 18.64
C SER A 142 5.56 13.08 19.08
N THR A 143 6.20 13.85 18.19
CA THR A 143 7.03 15.01 18.59
C THR A 143 6.75 16.32 17.86
N LYS A 144 6.14 16.30 16.67
CA LYS A 144 6.01 17.46 15.77
C LYS A 144 4.56 17.82 15.41
N ASP A 145 3.57 17.09 15.91
CA ASP A 145 2.17 17.47 15.72
C ASP A 145 1.84 18.71 16.56
N PHE A 146 1.71 19.87 15.91
CA PHE A 146 1.52 21.18 16.54
C PHE A 146 0.25 21.28 17.40
N ARG A 147 -0.70 20.35 17.26
CA ARG A 147 -1.93 20.31 18.07
C ARG A 147 -1.69 19.76 19.47
N PHE A 148 -0.56 19.09 19.69
CA PHE A 148 -0.25 18.38 20.93
C PHE A 148 1.18 18.68 21.41
N TYR A 149 1.41 18.56 22.72
CA TYR A 149 2.78 18.54 23.24
C TYR A 149 3.49 17.24 22.86
N PRO A 150 4.83 17.22 22.74
CA PRO A 150 5.58 16.00 22.53
C PRO A 150 5.21 14.91 23.54
N VAL A 151 5.11 13.67 23.07
CA VAL A 151 4.81 12.49 23.89
C VAL A 151 5.91 12.29 24.93
N LYS A 152 5.51 12.03 26.18
CA LYS A 152 6.42 11.72 27.28
C LYS A 152 6.48 10.22 27.55
N GLU A 153 7.57 9.77 28.16
CA GLU A 153 7.79 8.37 28.51
C GLU A 153 6.65 7.76 29.35
N ILE A 154 6.11 8.53 30.30
CA ILE A 154 4.99 8.11 31.16
C ILE A 154 3.69 7.81 30.37
N GLU A 155 3.57 8.29 29.13
CA GLU A 155 2.38 8.10 28.30
C GLU A 155 2.45 6.80 27.48
N LEU A 156 3.65 6.25 27.25
CA LEU A 156 3.92 5.19 26.26
C LEU A 156 3.05 3.95 26.47
N ASP A 157 2.92 3.48 27.71
CA ASP A 157 2.15 2.26 28.03
C ASP A 157 0.65 2.40 27.76
N SER A 158 0.15 3.62 27.60
CA SER A 158 -1.26 3.93 27.36
C SER A 158 -1.58 4.27 25.90
N LEU A 159 -0.57 4.25 25.02
CA LEU A 159 -0.75 4.62 23.62
C LEU A 159 -1.26 3.43 22.80
N GLU A 160 -2.27 3.72 21.99
CA GLU A 160 -2.76 2.89 20.91
C GLU A 160 -2.22 3.46 19.59
N TYR A 161 -1.79 2.57 18.69
CA TYR A 161 -1.11 2.94 17.45
C TYR A 161 -1.93 2.45 16.27
N SER A 162 -1.99 3.25 15.21
CA SER A 162 -2.54 2.81 13.93
C SER A 162 -1.74 3.38 12.78
N VAL A 163 -1.57 2.59 11.72
CA VAL A 163 -0.85 2.98 10.50
C VAL A 163 -1.79 2.86 9.31
N ASP A 164 -1.96 3.97 8.59
CA ASP A 164 -2.70 4.03 7.35
C ASP A 164 -1.69 4.09 6.18
N VAL A 165 -1.70 3.08 5.31
CA VAL A 165 -0.86 3.03 4.10
C VAL A 165 -1.70 3.44 2.91
N LEU A 166 -1.23 4.45 2.16
CA LEU A 166 -1.94 4.96 1.00
C LEU A 166 -1.59 4.17 -0.25
N THR A 167 -2.59 3.78 -1.03
CA THR A 167 -2.33 3.27 -2.38
C THR A 167 -1.86 4.42 -3.29
N THR A 168 -1.18 4.07 -4.39
CA THR A 168 -0.84 5.04 -5.44
C THR A 168 -2.09 5.81 -5.88
N PRO A 169 -2.08 7.16 -5.83
CA PRO A 169 -3.23 7.95 -6.26
C PRO A 169 -3.51 7.78 -7.76
N GLU A 170 -4.78 7.56 -8.08
CA GLU A 170 -5.30 7.47 -9.44
C GLU A 170 -6.01 8.77 -9.81
N ARG A 171 -5.67 9.35 -10.95
CA ARG A 171 -6.38 10.52 -11.47
C ARG A 171 -7.82 10.16 -11.85
N ILE A 172 -8.76 11.03 -11.52
CA ILE A 172 -10.17 10.91 -11.93
C ILE A 172 -10.62 12.19 -12.66
N ASP A 173 -11.58 12.03 -13.54
CA ASP A 173 -12.13 13.13 -14.35
C ASP A 173 -13.38 13.74 -13.71
N SER A 174 -14.06 12.99 -12.83
CA SER A 174 -15.30 13.42 -12.19
C SER A 174 -15.40 13.02 -10.72
N ILE A 175 -16.07 13.84 -9.92
CA ILE A 175 -16.41 13.54 -8.51
C ILE A 175 -17.32 12.30 -8.39
N ASN A 176 -18.00 11.91 -9.46
CA ASN A 176 -18.87 10.72 -9.47
C ASN A 176 -18.07 9.41 -9.39
N GLU A 177 -16.76 9.47 -9.61
CA GLU A 177 -15.83 8.34 -9.47
C GLU A 177 -15.31 8.17 -8.03
N LEU A 178 -15.75 9.05 -7.12
CA LEU A 178 -15.45 8.98 -5.69
C LEU A 178 -16.61 8.36 -4.92
N ASP A 179 -16.28 7.33 -4.16
CA ASP A 179 -17.08 6.84 -3.04
C ASP A 179 -16.37 7.28 -1.75
N PRO A 180 -16.92 8.23 -0.97
CA PRO A 180 -16.30 8.72 0.26
C PRO A 180 -16.02 7.65 1.31
N LYS A 181 -16.74 6.52 1.26
CA LYS A 181 -16.52 5.39 2.18
C LYS A 181 -15.32 4.55 1.78
N ARG A 182 -14.99 4.51 0.49
CA ARG A 182 -13.92 3.66 -0.05
C ARG A 182 -12.64 4.42 -0.36
N TYR A 183 -12.78 5.63 -0.89
CA TYR A 183 -11.67 6.39 -1.46
C TYR A 183 -11.45 7.69 -0.70
N GLY A 184 -10.18 7.97 -0.39
CA GLY A 184 -9.73 9.32 -0.10
C GLY A 184 -9.60 10.14 -1.38
N VAL A 185 -9.53 11.45 -1.23
CA VAL A 185 -9.39 12.39 -2.35
C VAL A 185 -8.20 13.30 -2.14
N ILE A 186 -7.46 13.54 -3.22
CA ILE A 186 -6.45 14.59 -3.32
C ILE A 186 -6.95 15.61 -4.33
N VAL A 187 -6.96 16.87 -3.92
CA VAL A 187 -7.23 18.01 -4.80
C VAL A 187 -5.94 18.78 -5.01
N SER A 188 -5.64 19.14 -6.26
CA SER A 188 -4.41 19.88 -6.58
C SER A 188 -4.67 21.06 -7.52
N ARG A 189 -3.98 22.18 -7.26
CA ARG A 189 -3.97 23.39 -8.12
C ARG A 189 -2.62 24.10 -8.00
N GLY A 190 -1.73 23.87 -8.98
CA GLY A 190 -0.36 24.38 -8.92
C GLY A 190 0.38 23.74 -7.75
N SER A 191 0.96 24.55 -6.86
CA SER A 191 1.62 24.08 -5.63
C SER A 191 0.66 23.81 -4.46
N ARG A 192 -0.62 24.19 -4.57
CA ARG A 192 -1.62 23.94 -3.52
C ARG A 192 -2.18 22.53 -3.66
N ARG A 193 -2.16 21.79 -2.56
CA ARG A 193 -2.68 20.42 -2.48
C ARG A 193 -3.41 20.22 -1.16
N GLY A 194 -4.51 19.48 -1.20
CA GLY A 194 -5.26 19.09 -0.03
C GLY A 194 -5.68 17.63 -0.14
N LEU A 195 -5.66 16.93 0.99
CA LEU A 195 -6.05 15.54 1.09
C LEU A 195 -7.15 15.37 2.13
N LEU A 196 -8.06 14.45 1.85
CA LEU A 196 -9.00 13.92 2.82
C LEU A 196 -9.03 12.40 2.73
N LEU A 197 -8.88 11.74 3.88
CA LEU A 197 -8.95 10.28 4.00
C LEU A 197 -10.41 9.78 3.76
N PRO A 198 -10.60 8.51 3.39
CA PRO A 198 -11.92 7.89 3.31
C PRO A 198 -12.55 7.67 4.69
N ASP A 199 -13.85 7.40 4.67
CA ASP A 199 -14.66 6.93 5.82
C ASP A 199 -14.58 7.82 7.06
N LEU A 200 -14.76 9.13 6.86
CA LEU A 200 -14.83 10.12 7.94
C LEU A 200 -16.27 10.42 8.32
N GLU A 201 -16.54 10.53 9.61
CA GLU A 201 -17.84 10.92 10.15
C GLU A 201 -18.27 12.29 9.60
N GLY A 202 -19.52 12.39 9.13
CA GLY A 202 -20.09 13.61 8.55
C GLY A 202 -19.67 13.90 7.09
N VAL A 203 -18.92 13.01 6.45
CA VAL A 203 -18.49 13.13 5.05
C VAL A 203 -19.23 12.10 4.17
N ASP A 204 -20.53 12.33 3.98
CA ASP A 204 -21.42 11.34 3.33
C ASP A 204 -21.51 11.48 1.81
N THR A 205 -20.92 12.52 1.21
CA THR A 205 -20.97 12.74 -0.24
C THR A 205 -19.62 13.14 -0.82
N ALA A 206 -19.35 12.73 -2.07
CA ALA A 206 -18.13 13.10 -2.80
C ALA A 206 -17.96 14.62 -2.90
N LYS A 207 -19.07 15.36 -3.02
CA LYS A 207 -19.05 16.82 -3.03
C LYS A 207 -18.52 17.39 -1.71
N ILE A 208 -19.06 16.94 -0.57
CA ILE A 208 -18.59 17.39 0.76
C ILE A 208 -17.11 17.03 0.93
N GLN A 209 -16.73 15.83 0.54
CA GLN A 209 -15.35 15.34 0.62
C GLN A 209 -14.37 16.25 -0.14
N VAL A 210 -14.70 16.57 -1.40
CA VAL A 210 -13.91 17.46 -2.26
C VAL A 210 -13.87 18.88 -1.71
N ASP A 211 -15.00 19.42 -1.24
CA ASP A 211 -15.09 20.78 -0.70
C ASP A 211 -14.20 20.95 0.54
N ILE A 212 -14.18 19.98 1.45
CA ILE A 212 -13.28 19.98 2.61
C ILE A 212 -11.82 19.90 2.16
N ALA A 213 -11.49 19.02 1.22
CA ALA A 213 -10.13 18.92 0.70
C ALA A 213 -9.66 20.22 0.04
N ARG A 214 -10.54 20.93 -0.69
CA ARG A 214 -10.26 22.24 -1.28
C ARG A 214 -9.99 23.30 -0.24
N GLN A 215 -10.79 23.34 0.83
CA GLN A 215 -10.58 24.27 1.93
C GLN A 215 -9.23 24.05 2.59
N LYS A 216 -8.85 22.78 2.85
CA LYS A 216 -7.52 22.43 3.38
C LYS A 216 -6.38 22.86 2.44
N ALA A 217 -6.61 22.81 1.13
CA ALA A 217 -5.65 23.25 0.12
C ALA A 217 -5.61 24.76 -0.09
N GLY A 218 -6.55 25.53 0.48
CA GLY A 218 -6.72 26.96 0.18
C GLY A 218 -7.09 27.22 -1.29
N ILE A 219 -7.92 26.37 -1.90
CA ILE A 219 -8.38 26.48 -3.29
C ILE A 219 -9.82 27.03 -3.31
N SER A 220 -10.04 28.15 -4.02
CA SER A 220 -11.37 28.79 -4.09
C SER A 220 -12.35 27.97 -4.94
N PRO A 221 -13.68 28.02 -4.69
CA PRO A 221 -14.69 27.18 -5.36
C PRO A 221 -14.73 27.28 -6.90
N ASP A 222 -14.33 28.42 -7.44
CA ASP A 222 -14.30 28.76 -8.87
C ASP A 222 -13.00 28.32 -9.58
N GLU A 223 -11.96 27.97 -8.82
CA GLU A 223 -10.69 27.55 -9.39
C GLU A 223 -10.75 26.13 -9.96
N LYS A 224 -10.26 25.95 -11.19
CA LYS A 224 -10.07 24.62 -11.77
C LYS A 224 -9.03 23.84 -10.97
N LEU A 225 -9.36 22.61 -10.60
CA LEU A 225 -8.48 21.70 -9.87
C LEU A 225 -8.32 20.37 -10.61
N THR A 226 -7.36 19.58 -10.19
CA THR A 226 -7.25 18.17 -10.56
C THR A 226 -7.64 17.29 -9.39
N LEU A 227 -8.28 16.15 -9.69
CA LEU A 227 -8.72 15.18 -8.71
C LEU A 227 -7.91 13.90 -8.85
N GLU A 228 -7.50 13.35 -7.72
CA GLU A 228 -6.96 12.01 -7.61
C GLU A 228 -7.69 11.30 -6.47
N ARG A 229 -7.91 9.99 -6.61
CA ARG A 229 -8.46 9.13 -5.55
C ARG A 229 -7.44 8.10 -5.12
N PHE A 230 -7.52 7.65 -3.89
CA PHE A 230 -6.66 6.59 -3.35
C PHE A 230 -7.42 5.78 -2.31
N GLN A 231 -6.99 4.55 -2.05
CA GLN A 231 -7.50 3.74 -0.96
C GLN A 231 -6.53 3.77 0.22
N VAL A 232 -7.03 3.41 1.40
CA VAL A 232 -6.24 3.30 2.62
C VAL A 232 -6.30 1.86 3.11
N ILE A 233 -5.13 1.28 3.32
CA ILE A 233 -4.97 0.01 4.05
C ILE A 233 -4.64 0.39 5.49
N ARG A 234 -5.52 0.03 6.42
CA ARG A 234 -5.45 0.45 7.82
C ARG A 234 -5.02 -0.71 8.72
N HIS A 235 -3.94 -0.50 9.44
CA HIS A 235 -3.37 -1.42 10.43
C HIS A 235 -3.62 -0.88 11.84
N ARG A 236 -4.04 -1.75 12.77
CA ARG A 236 -4.39 -1.44 14.17
C ARG A 236 -4.00 -2.57 15.10
#